data_AF-A0A146LJ94-F1
#
_entry.id   AF-A0A146LJ94-F1
#
_cell.length_a   1.000
_cell.length_b   1.000
_cell.length_c   1.000
_cell.angle_alpha   90.00
_cell.angle_beta   90.00
_cell.angle_gamma   90.00
#
_symmetry.space_group_name_H-M   'P 1'
#
loop_
_entity.id
_entity.type
_entity.pdbx_description
1 polymer ?
#
loop_
_entity_poly.entity_id
_entity_poly.type
_entity_poly.pdbx_seq_one_letter_code
_entity_poly.pdbx_strand_id
1 'polypeptide(L)'
;MFANDAYAHYGVNALIRHAPHALFQRLIQENILPAVHTLISHKFAITVLHSVYSSKWCSAHQRQLLIMAIYKDNMTVMSTWTNFPDLYEVIRANQSIQKRLLTQLFDLCDKLVSQKDAIGFPFVQRLLYIYLRCGVQAEMAELCDTIRPHLPNLILLSVEGALLTSVVFALS
;
A
#
# COMPACT_ATOMS: atom_id res chain seq x y z
N MET A 1 -17.40 8.28 -0.11
CA MET A 1 -18.47 7.41 0.43
C MET A 1 -18.88 6.28 -0.53
N PHE A 2 -18.78 6.43 -1.85
CA PHE A 2 -19.10 5.35 -2.82
C PHE A 2 -18.06 4.21 -2.94
N ALA A 3 -16.79 4.45 -2.62
CA ALA A 3 -15.74 3.43 -2.70
C ALA A 3 -15.92 2.27 -1.68
N ASN A 4 -16.67 2.51 -0.61
CA ASN A 4 -16.89 1.52 0.46
C ASN A 4 -18.16 0.68 0.21
N ASP A 5 -18.94 1.01 -0.81
CA ASP A 5 -20.18 0.31 -1.11
C ASP A 5 -19.92 -0.98 -1.90
N ALA A 6 -20.69 -2.03 -1.61
CA ALA A 6 -20.53 -3.36 -2.23
C ALA A 6 -20.76 -3.36 -3.75
N TYR A 7 -21.48 -2.37 -4.30
CA TYR A 7 -21.78 -2.28 -5.72
C TYR A 7 -21.21 -0.99 -6.34
N ALA A 8 -21.30 0.14 -5.64
CA ALA A 8 -20.83 1.42 -6.19
C ALA A 8 -19.31 1.45 -6.41
N HIS A 9 -18.53 0.64 -5.68
CA HIS A 9 -17.09 0.54 -5.92
C HIS A 9 -16.74 0.03 -7.33
N TYR A 10 -17.60 -0.80 -7.96
CA TYR A 10 -17.42 -1.19 -9.36
C TYR A 10 -17.57 0.00 -10.31
N GLY A 11 -18.52 0.89 -10.04
CA GLY A 11 -18.69 2.13 -10.79
C GLY A 11 -17.47 3.05 -10.65
N VAL A 12 -16.92 3.17 -9.44
CA VAL A 12 -15.68 3.93 -9.20
C VAL A 12 -14.49 3.31 -9.95
N ASN A 13 -14.35 1.97 -9.94
CA ASN A 13 -13.30 1.28 -10.68
C ASN A 13 -13.43 1.46 -12.20
N ALA A 14 -14.66 1.40 -12.73
CA ALA A 14 -14.92 1.69 -14.14
C ALA A 14 -14.55 3.14 -14.48
N LEU A 15 -14.92 4.10 -13.63
CA LEU A 15 -14.54 5.49 -13.79
C LEU A 15 -13.01 5.65 -13.78
N ILE A 16 -12.30 5.03 -12.85
CA ILE A 16 -10.82 5.08 -12.82
C ILE A 16 -10.21 4.54 -14.12
N ARG A 17 -10.77 3.45 -14.67
CA ARG A 17 -10.27 2.80 -15.88
C ARG A 17 -10.50 3.63 -17.14
N HIS A 18 -11.61 4.35 -17.21
CA HIS A 18 -12.07 5.04 -18.41
C HIS A 18 -12.02 6.57 -18.33
N ALA A 19 -11.72 7.13 -17.16
CA ALA A 19 -11.68 8.58 -16.96
C ALA A 19 -10.59 9.23 -17.82
N PRO A 20 -10.86 10.43 -18.36
CA PRO A 20 -9.83 11.31 -18.88
C PRO A 20 -8.78 11.60 -17.80
N HIS A 21 -7.53 11.81 -18.23
CA HIS A 21 -6.41 12.06 -17.32
C HIS A 21 -6.70 13.18 -16.31
N ALA A 22 -7.27 14.30 -16.74
CA ALA A 22 -7.62 15.42 -15.86
C ALA A 22 -8.60 15.04 -14.73
N LEU A 23 -9.62 14.22 -15.02
CA LEU A 23 -10.58 13.75 -14.02
C LEU A 23 -9.92 12.77 -13.04
N PHE A 24 -9.07 11.87 -13.57
CA PHE A 24 -8.29 10.96 -12.73
C PHE A 24 -7.38 11.71 -11.75
N GLN A 25 -6.73 12.79 -12.20
CA GLN A 25 -5.87 13.61 -11.34
C GLN A 25 -6.65 14.26 -10.19
N ARG A 26 -7.83 14.83 -10.47
CA ARG A 26 -8.70 15.38 -9.41
C ARG A 26 -9.16 14.30 -8.45
N LEU A 27 -9.60 13.15 -8.96
CA LEU A 27 -10.03 12.03 -8.13
C LEU A 27 -8.95 11.56 -7.16
N ILE A 28 -7.70 11.44 -7.61
CA ILE A 28 -6.57 11.10 -6.73
C ILE A 28 -6.40 12.15 -5.64
N GLN A 29 -6.28 13.43 -6.02
CA GLN A 29 -5.91 14.51 -5.11
C GLN A 29 -7.01 14.83 -4.10
N GLU A 30 -8.25 14.92 -4.56
CA GLU A 30 -9.37 15.42 -3.77
C GLU A 30 -10.10 14.31 -3.01
N ASN A 31 -10.08 13.06 -3.49
CA ASN A 31 -10.89 11.99 -2.91
C ASN A 31 -10.07 10.82 -2.36
N ILE A 32 -9.07 10.34 -3.11
CA ILE A 32 -8.36 9.11 -2.75
C ILE A 32 -7.28 9.37 -1.71
N LEU A 33 -6.36 10.30 -1.96
CA LEU A 33 -5.23 10.57 -1.06
C LEU A 33 -5.66 10.88 0.38
N PRO A 34 -6.65 11.77 0.64
CA PRO A 34 -7.10 12.05 2.00
C PRO A 34 -7.73 10.85 2.71
N ALA A 35 -8.23 9.86 1.95
CA ALA A 35 -9.00 8.74 2.46
C ALA A 35 -8.22 7.43 2.55
N VAL A 36 -6.98 7.34 2.03
CA VAL A 36 -6.22 6.07 1.92
C VAL A 36 -6.21 5.27 3.22
N HIS A 37 -5.88 5.91 4.35
CA HIS A 37 -5.88 5.29 5.69
C HIS A 37 -7.19 4.56 6.05
N THR A 38 -8.34 4.98 5.52
CA THR A 38 -9.63 4.29 5.69
C THR A 38 -9.93 3.28 4.59
N LEU A 39 -9.53 3.57 3.34
CA LEU A 39 -9.86 2.74 2.19
C LEU A 39 -9.06 1.42 2.21
N ILE A 40 -7.81 1.48 2.66
CA ILE A 40 -6.85 0.38 2.55
C ILE A 40 -7.31 -0.88 3.28
N SER A 41 -7.97 -0.73 4.43
CA SER A 41 -8.45 -1.86 5.24
C SER A 41 -9.90 -2.24 4.98
N HIS A 42 -10.57 -1.62 4.02
CA HIS A 42 -11.98 -1.87 3.74
C HIS A 42 -12.13 -2.88 2.60
N LYS A 43 -12.96 -3.91 2.82
CA LYS A 43 -13.16 -5.06 1.91
C LYS A 43 -13.32 -4.68 0.43
N PHE A 44 -14.16 -3.68 0.14
CA PHE A 44 -14.43 -3.24 -1.24
C PHE A 44 -13.51 -2.10 -1.69
N ALA A 45 -13.23 -1.13 -0.81
CA ALA A 45 -12.48 0.06 -1.17
C ALA A 45 -11.00 -0.20 -1.45
N ILE A 46 -10.45 -1.28 -0.91
CA ILE A 46 -9.10 -1.75 -1.26
C ILE A 46 -8.95 -2.01 -2.77
N THR A 47 -10.01 -2.46 -3.45
CA THR A 47 -10.01 -2.69 -4.90
C THR A 47 -10.00 -1.39 -5.69
N VAL A 48 -10.58 -0.33 -5.12
CA VAL A 48 -10.52 1.03 -5.65
C VAL A 48 -9.10 1.56 -5.52
N LEU A 49 -8.49 1.41 -4.35
CA LEU A 49 -7.09 1.79 -4.13
C LEU A 49 -6.15 1.03 -5.08
N HIS A 50 -6.37 -0.26 -5.29
CA HIS A 50 -5.66 -1.05 -6.29
C HIS A 50 -5.84 -0.48 -7.70
N SER A 51 -7.09 -0.21 -8.12
CA SER A 51 -7.37 0.33 -9.46
C SER A 51 -6.70 1.68 -9.70
N VAL A 52 -6.64 2.54 -8.67
CA VAL A 52 -5.90 3.80 -8.72
C VAL A 52 -4.40 3.56 -8.85
N TYR A 53 -3.81 2.75 -7.95
CA TYR A 53 -2.37 2.50 -7.92
C TYR A 53 -1.85 1.89 -9.23
N SER A 54 -2.60 0.93 -9.77
CA SER A 54 -2.28 0.21 -11.00
C SER A 54 -2.66 0.96 -12.28
N SER A 55 -3.33 2.11 -12.17
CA SER A 55 -3.70 2.91 -13.34
C SER A 55 -2.45 3.42 -14.07
N LYS A 56 -2.52 3.43 -15.40
CA LYS A 56 -1.50 4.04 -16.28
C LYS A 56 -1.33 5.54 -16.04
N TRP A 57 -2.36 6.20 -15.49
CA TRP A 57 -2.35 7.62 -15.18
C TRP A 57 -1.77 7.92 -13.79
N CYS A 58 -1.53 6.90 -12.96
CA CYS A 58 -0.89 7.05 -11.65
C CYS A 58 0.62 7.14 -11.86
N SER A 59 1.17 8.33 -11.67
CA SER A 59 2.62 8.54 -11.75
C SER A 59 3.35 7.80 -10.62
N ALA A 60 4.65 7.56 -10.79
CA ALA A 60 5.49 6.97 -9.74
C ALA A 60 5.43 7.78 -8.43
N HIS A 61 5.41 9.11 -8.55
CA HIS A 61 5.26 10.01 -7.41
C HIS A 61 3.90 9.82 -6.69
N GLN A 62 2.81 9.71 -7.45
CA GLN A 62 1.48 9.45 -6.86
C GLN A 62 1.42 8.09 -6.16
N ARG A 63 2.06 7.06 -6.71
CA ARG A 63 2.16 5.76 -6.04
C ARG A 63 2.88 5.86 -4.69
N GLN A 64 3.97 6.63 -4.63
CA GLN A 64 4.65 6.90 -3.35
C GLN A 64 3.74 7.65 -2.37
N LEU A 65 3.02 8.68 -2.82
CA LEU A 65 2.05 9.39 -1.99
C LEU A 65 0.95 8.47 -1.45
N LEU A 66 0.43 7.55 -2.27
CA LEU A 66 -0.57 6.56 -1.84
C LEU A 66 0.00 5.64 -0.75
N ILE A 67 1.24 5.17 -0.89
CA ILE A 67 1.90 4.34 0.12
C ILE A 67 2.11 5.12 1.43
N MET A 68 2.50 6.40 1.36
CA MET A 68 2.68 7.23 2.54
C MET A 68 1.36 7.61 3.22
N ALA A 69 0.28 7.78 2.44
CA ALA A 69 -1.03 8.20 2.92
C ALA A 69 -1.75 7.18 3.82
N ILE A 70 -1.14 6.01 4.07
CA ILE A 70 -1.56 5.11 5.15
C ILE A 70 -1.42 5.79 6.53
N TYR A 71 -0.48 6.71 6.68
CA TYR A 71 -0.23 7.46 7.92
C TYR A 71 -0.89 8.83 7.90
N LYS A 72 -2.23 8.86 8.02
CA LYS A 72 -3.02 10.10 7.97
C LYS A 72 -2.40 11.26 8.76
N ASP A 73 -2.03 11.02 10.01
CA ASP A 73 -1.57 12.07 10.93
C ASP A 73 -0.12 12.49 10.68
N ASN A 74 0.65 11.69 9.94
CA ASN A 74 2.03 12.01 9.60
C ASN A 74 2.15 12.65 8.20
N MET A 75 1.09 12.65 7.38
CA MET A 75 1.13 13.21 6.02
C MET A 75 1.47 14.70 5.98
N THR A 76 1.01 15.49 6.95
CA THR A 76 1.33 16.93 7.06
C THR A 76 2.76 17.18 7.50
N VAL A 77 3.33 16.29 8.31
CA VAL A 77 4.75 16.34 8.70
C VAL A 77 5.61 15.87 7.52
N MET A 78 5.21 14.79 6.86
CA MET A 78 5.93 14.16 5.74
C MET A 78 5.87 15.00 4.46
N SER A 79 4.85 15.83 4.26
CA SER A 79 4.77 16.78 3.15
C SER A 79 5.79 17.92 3.23
N THR A 80 6.38 18.16 4.41
CA THR A 80 7.46 19.15 4.60
C THR A 80 8.84 18.59 4.28
N TRP A 81 8.96 17.28 4.03
CA TRP A 81 10.25 16.64 3.83
C TRP A 81 10.73 16.83 2.39
N THR A 82 11.89 17.48 2.25
CA THR A 82 12.55 17.71 0.97
C THR A 82 12.73 16.40 0.20
N ASN A 83 12.32 16.41 -1.07
CA ASN A 83 12.41 15.31 -2.04
C ASN A 83 11.43 14.13 -1.86
N PHE A 84 10.41 14.22 -0.98
CA PHE A 84 9.34 13.21 -0.84
C PHE A 84 9.90 11.77 -0.84
N PRO A 85 10.57 11.35 0.25
CA PRO A 85 11.30 10.09 0.27
C PRO A 85 10.35 8.89 0.11
N ASP A 86 10.87 7.80 -0.44
CA ASP A 86 10.21 6.49 -0.36
C ASP A 86 9.94 6.13 1.12
N LEU A 87 8.83 5.47 1.42
CA LEU A 87 8.43 5.18 2.80
C LEU A 87 9.52 4.40 3.56
N TYR A 88 10.30 3.57 2.85
CA TYR A 88 11.47 2.92 3.39
C TYR A 88 12.51 3.90 3.96
N GLU A 89 12.86 4.94 3.18
CA GLU A 89 13.82 5.98 3.59
C GLU A 89 13.26 6.84 4.73
N VAL A 90 11.96 7.12 4.71
CA VAL A 90 11.25 7.80 5.80
C VAL A 90 11.45 7.07 7.12
N ILE A 91 11.19 5.76 7.13
CA ILE A 91 11.29 4.93 8.34
C ILE A 91 12.75 4.86 8.83
N ARG A 92 13.72 4.77 7.91
CA ARG A 92 15.15 4.74 8.28
C ARG A 92 15.69 6.06 8.81
N ALA A 93 15.29 7.18 8.21
CA ALA A 93 15.81 8.50 8.57
C ALA A 93 15.28 9.00 9.93
N ASN A 94 14.10 8.53 10.36
CA ASN A 94 13.40 9.10 11.50
C ASN A 94 13.32 8.15 12.70
N GLN A 95 14.46 7.90 13.34
CA GLN A 95 14.58 6.95 14.47
C GLN A 95 13.64 7.27 15.65
N SER A 96 13.33 8.55 15.89
CA SER A 96 12.46 8.98 16.99
C SER A 96 11.01 8.49 16.87
N ILE A 97 10.49 8.40 15.63
CA ILE A 97 9.12 7.93 15.34
C ILE A 97 9.10 6.54 14.71
N GLN A 98 10.27 5.98 14.36
CA GLN A 98 10.42 4.71 13.66
C GLN A 98 9.63 3.58 14.33
N LYS A 99 9.76 3.43 15.66
CA LYS A 99 9.04 2.39 16.41
C LYS A 99 7.53 2.49 16.20
N ARG A 100 6.96 3.70 16.32
CA ARG A 100 5.53 3.95 16.14
C ARG A 100 5.07 3.65 14.70
N LEU A 101 5.86 4.07 13.70
CA LEU A 101 5.56 3.81 12.30
C LEU A 101 5.59 2.31 12.01
N LEU A 102 6.61 1.59 12.48
CA LEU A 102 6.73 0.15 12.28
C LEU A 102 5.59 -0.62 12.95
N THR A 103 5.20 -0.29 14.17
CA THR A 103 4.05 -0.92 14.83
C THR A 103 2.77 -0.73 14.01
N GLN A 104 2.49 0.50 13.56
CA GLN A 104 1.31 0.77 12.73
C GLN A 104 1.37 0.06 11.36
N LEU A 105 2.57 -0.05 10.77
CA LEU A 105 2.77 -0.78 9.52
C LEU A 105 2.55 -2.28 9.70
N PHE A 106 3.03 -2.86 10.80
CA PHE A 106 2.85 -4.26 11.15
C PHE A 106 1.36 -4.59 11.26
N ASP A 107 0.63 -3.85 12.10
CA ASP A 107 -0.81 -4.06 12.32
C ASP A 107 -1.60 -4.01 10.99
N LEU A 108 -1.21 -3.08 10.12
CA LEU A 108 -1.81 -2.96 8.79
C LEU A 108 -1.44 -4.14 7.89
N CYS A 109 -0.16 -4.53 7.84
CA CYS A 109 0.33 -5.65 7.05
C CYS A 109 -0.33 -6.97 7.45
N ASP A 110 -0.39 -7.27 8.75
CA ASP A 110 -1.03 -8.46 9.29
C ASP A 110 -2.51 -8.54 8.88
N LYS A 111 -3.23 -7.43 9.04
CA LYS A 111 -4.62 -7.31 8.59
C LYS A 111 -4.78 -7.51 7.08
N LEU A 112 -3.86 -6.98 6.27
CA LEU A 112 -3.92 -7.07 4.82
C LEU A 112 -3.60 -8.48 4.30
N VAL A 113 -2.65 -9.19 4.92
CA VAL A 113 -2.35 -10.58 4.55
C VAL A 113 -3.53 -11.49 4.88
N SER A 114 -4.21 -11.24 6.00
CA SER A 114 -5.42 -11.97 6.40
C SER A 114 -6.66 -11.64 5.56
N GLN A 115 -6.64 -10.53 4.80
CA GLN A 115 -7.75 -10.13 3.96
C GLN A 115 -7.71 -10.86 2.61
N LYS A 116 -8.82 -11.52 2.27
CA LYS A 116 -8.96 -12.25 1.00
C LYS A 116 -8.55 -11.39 -0.20
N ASP A 117 -7.69 -11.96 -1.06
CA ASP A 117 -7.18 -11.39 -2.32
C ASP A 117 -6.28 -10.14 -2.18
N ALA A 118 -6.17 -9.54 -0.99
CA ALA A 118 -5.46 -8.28 -0.79
C ALA A 118 -3.95 -8.39 -1.04
N ILE A 119 -3.34 -9.52 -0.66
CA ILE A 119 -1.92 -9.81 -0.93
C ILE A 119 -1.60 -9.80 -2.44
N GLY A 120 -2.59 -10.01 -3.31
CA GLY A 120 -2.42 -9.93 -4.75
C GLY A 120 -2.24 -8.50 -5.29
N PHE A 121 -2.50 -7.46 -4.48
CA PHE A 121 -2.39 -6.09 -4.94
C PHE A 121 -0.94 -5.57 -4.84
N PRO A 122 -0.39 -4.94 -5.89
CA PRO A 122 1.00 -4.46 -5.91
C PRO A 122 1.36 -3.50 -4.79
N PHE A 123 0.44 -2.61 -4.39
CA PHE A 123 0.70 -1.69 -3.29
C PHE A 123 0.78 -2.40 -1.93
N VAL A 124 0.02 -3.49 -1.72
CA VAL A 124 0.08 -4.31 -0.50
C VAL A 124 1.42 -5.04 -0.45
N GLN A 125 1.84 -5.62 -1.58
CA GLN A 125 3.14 -6.28 -1.70
C GLN A 125 4.28 -5.31 -1.41
N ARG A 126 4.17 -4.05 -1.87
CA ARG A 126 5.13 -2.99 -1.56
C ARG A 126 5.18 -2.65 -0.07
N LEU A 127 4.04 -2.58 0.62
CA LEU A 127 3.98 -2.34 2.05
C LEU A 127 4.63 -3.47 2.85
N LEU A 128 4.31 -4.73 2.49
CA LEU A 128 4.92 -5.91 3.09
C LEU A 128 6.44 -5.91 2.87
N TYR A 129 6.90 -5.60 1.66
CA TYR A 129 8.31 -5.50 1.34
C TYR A 129 9.01 -4.44 2.20
N ILE A 130 8.42 -3.25 2.35
CA ILE A 130 8.99 -2.18 3.18
C ILE A 130 9.08 -2.63 4.64
N TYR A 131 8.05 -3.31 5.14
CA TYR A 131 8.04 -3.86 6.49
C TYR A 131 9.12 -4.91 6.70
N LEU A 132 9.22 -5.92 5.84
CA LEU A 132 10.23 -6.98 5.93
C LEU A 132 11.67 -6.47 5.80
N ARG A 133 11.86 -5.23 5.34
CA ARG A 133 13.18 -4.58 5.22
C ARG A 133 13.55 -3.72 6.43
N CYS A 134 12.58 -3.36 7.28
CA CYS A 134 12.79 -2.45 8.42
C CYS A 134 12.26 -2.98 9.76
N GLY A 135 11.44 -4.02 9.74
CA GLY A 135 10.66 -4.50 10.87
C GLY A 135 11.49 -5.26 11.90
N VAL A 136 10.81 -5.71 12.96
CA VAL A 136 11.43 -6.50 14.02
C VAL A 136 11.50 -7.96 13.61
N GLN A 137 12.61 -8.65 13.91
CA GLN A 137 12.87 -10.01 13.45
C GLN A 137 11.76 -11.01 13.78
N ALA A 138 11.19 -10.95 14.99
CA ALA A 138 10.11 -11.85 15.39
C ALA A 138 8.83 -11.65 14.56
N GLU A 139 8.40 -10.40 14.38
CA GLU A 139 7.22 -10.02 13.60
C GLU A 139 7.42 -10.30 12.10
N MET A 140 8.64 -10.15 11.59
CA MET A 140 8.98 -10.50 10.21
C MET A 140 8.86 -12.01 9.96
N ALA A 141 9.31 -12.84 10.90
CA ALA A 141 9.21 -14.30 10.77
C ALA A 141 7.73 -14.76 10.70
N GLU A 142 6.87 -14.21 11.56
CA GLU A 142 5.43 -14.50 11.57
C GLU A 142 4.74 -14.08 10.26
N LEU A 143 5.06 -12.88 9.75
CA LEU A 143 4.53 -12.44 8.45
C LEU A 143 5.04 -13.30 7.30
N CYS A 144 6.32 -13.69 7.32
CA CYS A 144 6.89 -14.58 6.30
C CYS A 144 6.16 -15.93 6.26
N ASP A 145 5.87 -16.53 7.42
CA ASP A 145 5.12 -17.79 7.50
C ASP A 145 3.71 -17.64 6.93
N THR A 146 3.04 -16.51 7.20
CA THR A 146 1.71 -16.21 6.67
C THR A 146 1.71 -15.92 5.16
N ILE A 147 2.76 -15.28 4.64
CA ILE A 147 2.91 -14.95 3.21
C ILE A 147 3.31 -16.18 2.38
N ARG A 148 4.05 -17.13 2.96
CA ARG A 148 4.68 -18.26 2.25
C ARG A 148 3.73 -19.03 1.33
N PRO A 149 2.47 -19.36 1.72
CA PRO A 149 1.53 -20.06 0.84
C PRO A 149 1.15 -19.27 -0.42
N HIS A 150 1.28 -17.94 -0.40
CA HIS A 150 0.88 -17.06 -1.50
C HIS A 150 2.02 -16.80 -2.50
N LEU A 151 3.29 -17.00 -2.11
CA LEU A 151 4.48 -16.64 -2.90
C LEU A 151 4.46 -17.14 -4.35
N PRO A 152 4.05 -18.39 -4.67
CA PRO A 152 4.03 -18.86 -6.06
C PRO A 152 3.16 -18.01 -6.97
N ASN A 153 2.05 -17.49 -6.45
CA ASN A 153 1.15 -16.63 -7.21
C ASN A 153 1.70 -15.21 -7.33
N LEU A 154 2.38 -14.69 -6.31
CA LEU A 154 2.86 -13.30 -6.30
C LEU A 154 3.97 -13.05 -7.32
N ILE A 155 4.89 -14.00 -7.51
CA ILE A 155 6.00 -13.88 -8.47
C ILE A 155 5.49 -13.61 -9.89
N LEU A 156 4.36 -14.22 -10.26
CA LEU A 156 3.82 -14.16 -11.62
C LEU A 156 2.97 -12.91 -11.89
N LEU A 157 2.56 -12.18 -10.85
CA LEU A 157 1.51 -11.17 -10.96
C LEU A 157 2.03 -9.72 -10.99
N SER A 158 3.20 -9.43 -10.42
CA SER A 158 3.72 -8.07 -10.38
C SER A 158 5.23 -8.01 -10.09
N VAL A 159 5.84 -6.85 -10.40
CA VAL A 159 7.25 -6.57 -10.05
C VAL A 159 7.43 -6.51 -8.53
N GLU A 160 6.48 -5.90 -7.82
CA GLU A 160 6.47 -5.82 -6.36
C GLU A 160 6.38 -7.21 -5.71
N GLY A 161 5.64 -8.14 -6.33
CA GLY A 161 5.52 -9.53 -5.91
C GLY A 161 6.85 -10.26 -6.02
N ALA A 162 7.56 -10.12 -7.14
CA ALA A 162 8.90 -10.70 -7.30
C ALA A 162 9.90 -10.18 -6.25
N LEU A 163 9.91 -8.87 -5.98
CA LEU A 163 10.75 -8.26 -4.95
C LEU A 163 10.41 -8.77 -3.54
N LEU A 164 9.12 -8.86 -3.22
CA LEU A 164 8.65 -9.40 -1.94
C LEU A 164 9.09 -10.86 -1.78
N THR A 165 8.91 -11.69 -2.81
CA THR A 165 9.30 -13.10 -2.76
C THR A 165 10.80 -13.26 -2.56
N SER A 166 11.62 -12.47 -3.25
CA SER A 166 13.08 -12.49 -3.05
C SER A 166 13.47 -12.16 -1.60
N VAL A 167 12.79 -11.22 -0.95
CA VAL A 167 13.05 -10.87 0.45
C VAL A 167 12.60 -11.98 1.39
N VAL A 168 11.39 -12.54 1.18
CA VAL A 168 10.89 -13.63 2.02
C VAL A 168 11.81 -14.85 1.95
N PHE A 169 12.30 -15.21 0.76
CA PHE A 169 13.28 -16.30 0.61
C PHE A 169 14.61 -16.01 1.31
N ALA A 170 15.09 -14.76 1.32
CA ALA A 170 16.35 -14.39 1.96
C ALA A 170 16.26 -14.33 3.49
N LEU A 171 15.06 -14.14 4.04
CA LEU A 171 14.78 -14.08 5.49
C LEU A 171 14.35 -15.44 6.08
N SER A 172 14.15 -16.44 5.22
CA SER A 172 13.84 -17.83 5.58
C SER A 172 15.12 -18.63 5.83
#